data_AF-A0A1G7ZKZ2-F1
#
_entry.id   AF-A0A1G7ZKZ2-F1
#
_cell.length_a   1.000
_cell.length_b   1.000
_cell.length_c   1.000
_cell.angle_alpha   90.00
_cell.angle_beta   90.00
_cell.angle_gamma   90.00
#
_symmetry.space_group_name_H-M   'P 1'
#
loop_
_entity.id
_entity.type
_entity.pdbx_description
1 polymer ?
#
loop_
_entity_poly.entity_id
_entity_poly.type
_entity_poly.pdbx_seq_one_letter_code
_entity_poly.pdbx_strand_id
1 'polypeptide(L)' 'MSNHDLHSSDGPRAGRPKRRHFTAAYELRMVEEYDTAAQGEKGALLRREGLYDSSIQLWRRQRSAP' A
#
# COMPACT_ATOMS: atom_id res chain seq x y z
N MET A 1 4.69 -17.68 2.63
CA MET A 1 5.28 -16.41 2.13
C MET A 1 4.61 -15.27 2.88
N SER A 2 5.10 -14.96 4.08
CA SER A 2 4.54 -13.92 4.98
C SER A 2 5.25 -12.60 4.75
N ASN A 3 4.53 -11.59 4.24
CA ASN A 3 5.08 -10.24 4.15
C ASN A 3 4.96 -9.54 5.51
N HIS A 4 6.04 -9.67 6.29
CA HIS A 4 6.72 -8.60 7.01
C HIS A 4 5.86 -7.66 7.90
N ASP A 5 5.57 -8.14 9.11
CA ASP A 5 5.78 -7.46 10.41
C ASP A 5 6.29 -6.00 10.34
N LEU A 6 5.46 -4.99 10.63
CA LEU A 6 5.89 -3.58 10.77
C LEU A 6 5.02 -2.76 11.76
N HIS A 7 4.96 -3.17 13.03
CA HIS A 7 4.57 -2.25 14.11
C HIS A 7 5.57 -2.35 15.26
N SER A 8 6.57 -1.48 15.26
CA SER A 8 7.39 -1.16 16.43
C SER A 8 8.19 0.11 16.13
N SER A 9 7.72 1.23 16.65
CA SER A 9 8.47 2.49 16.64
C SER A 9 8.48 3.07 18.04
N ASP A 10 9.41 2.59 18.87
CA ASP A 10 10.16 3.48 19.75
C ASP A 10 11.50 2.85 20.17
N GLY A 11 12.60 3.57 19.95
CA GLY A 11 13.97 3.08 20.14
C GLY A 11 14.98 4.00 19.44
N PRO A 12 16.29 3.93 19.76
CA PRO A 12 17.27 5.03 19.66
C PRO A 12 17.69 5.42 18.22
N ARG A 13 16.87 5.12 17.21
CA ARG A 13 17.10 5.33 15.77
C ARG A 13 16.18 6.41 15.18
N ALA A 14 15.96 7.50 15.90
CA ALA A 14 15.10 8.62 15.48
C ALA A 14 15.60 9.37 14.21
N GLY A 15 16.81 9.08 13.72
CA GLY A 15 17.37 9.65 12.48
C GLY A 15 17.14 8.83 11.21
N ARG A 16 16.37 7.73 11.25
CA ARG A 16 16.10 6.92 10.04
C ARG A 16 14.94 7.51 9.23
N PRO A 17 14.97 7.39 7.88
CA PRO A 17 13.85 7.76 7.03
C PRO A 17 12.56 7.14 7.58
N LYS A 18 11.60 8.00 7.93
CA LYS A 18 10.34 7.55 8.53
C LYS A 18 9.65 6.64 7.53
N ARG A 19 9.44 5.38 7.92
CA ARG A 19 8.72 4.41 7.09
C ARG A 19 7.36 5.02 6.76
N ARG A 20 7.01 5.04 5.47
CA ARG A 20 5.73 5.55 4.99
C ARG A 20 4.66 4.57 5.47
N HIS A 21 3.81 5.00 6.40
CA HIS A 21 2.65 4.23 6.83
C HIS A 21 1.48 4.60 5.93
N PHE A 22 0.87 3.60 5.28
CA PHE A 22 -0.37 3.79 4.56
C PHE A 22 -1.52 3.63 5.55
N THR A 23 -2.46 4.57 5.55
CA THR A 23 -3.66 4.45 6.36
C THR A 23 -4.64 3.52 5.64
N ALA A 24 -5.50 2.81 6.39
CA ALA A 24 -6.51 1.94 5.78
C ALA A 24 -7.39 2.70 4.77
N ALA A 25 -7.70 3.98 5.02
CA ALA A 25 -8.42 4.84 4.09
C ALA A 25 -7.65 5.10 2.78
N TYR A 26 -6.33 5.29 2.87
CA TYR A 26 -5.48 5.44 1.69
C TYR A 26 -5.43 4.15 0.87
N GLU A 27 -5.26 3.01 1.55
CA GLU A 27 -5.25 1.70 0.89
C GLU A 27 -6.58 1.42 0.17
N LEU A 28 -7.71 1.71 0.81
CA LEU A 28 -9.05 1.57 0.22
C LEU A 28 -9.23 2.43 -1.02
N ARG A 29 -8.86 3.71 -0.93
CA ARG A 29 -8.94 4.63 -2.07
C ARG A 29 -8.10 4.13 -3.24
N MET A 30 -6.87 3.69 -2.97
CA MET A 30 -5.97 3.18 -4.01
C MET A 30 -6.51 1.92 -4.67
N VAL A 31 -7.10 1.01 -3.90
CA VAL A 31 -7.73 -0.21 -4.42
C VAL A 31 -8.94 0.14 -5.30
N GLU A 32 -9.78 1.07 -4.87
CA GLU A 32 -10.96 1.51 -5.62
C GLU A 32 -10.58 2.24 -6.92
N GLU A 33 -9.60 3.15 -6.86
CA GLU A 33 -9.08 3.85 -8.03
C GLU A 33 -8.41 2.87 -9.00
N TYR A 34 -7.71 1.84 -8.49
CA TYR A 34 -7.14 0.79 -9.32
C TYR A 34 -8.18 -0.15 -9.95
N ASP A 35 -9.25 -0.48 -9.22
CA ASP A 35 -10.34 -1.34 -9.71
C ASP A 35 -11.20 -0.62 -10.76
N THR A 36 -11.37 0.71 -10.63
CA THR A 36 -12.13 1.56 -11.58
C THR A 36 -11.31 2.07 -12.77
N ALA A 37 -9.98 2.14 -12.65
CA ALA A 37 -9.11 2.63 -13.73
C ALA A 37 -9.12 1.74 -14.98
N ALA A 38 -8.99 2.36 -16.15
CA ALA A 38 -8.88 1.67 -17.43
C ALA A 38 -7.55 0.93 -17.60
N GLN A 39 -7.49 0.00 -18.56
CA GLN A 39 -6.23 -0.65 -18.94
C GLN A 39 -5.23 0.42 -19.43
N GLY A 40 -4.05 0.47 -18.82
CA GLY A 40 -3.01 1.48 -19.09
C GLY A 40 -2.94 2.58 -18.02
N GLU A 41 -4.09 3.04 -17.51
CA GLU A 41 -4.14 4.05 -16.44
C GLU A 41 -3.72 3.48 -15.08
N LYS A 42 -3.99 2.20 -14.84
CA LYS A 42 -3.52 1.48 -13.64
C LYS A 42 -2.01 1.62 -13.44
N GLY A 43 -1.24 1.47 -14.53
CA GLY A 43 0.21 1.63 -14.48
C GLY A 43 0.66 3.08 -14.27
N ALA A 44 -0.10 4.06 -14.75
CA ALA A 44 0.18 5.47 -14.53
C ALA A 44 -0.11 5.87 -13.07
N LEU A 45 -1.24 5.41 -12.52
CA LEU A 45 -1.63 5.53 -11.12
C LEU A 45 -0.54 4.97 -10.18
N LEU A 46 -0.10 3.73 -10.42
CA LEU A 46 0.94 3.10 -9.61
C LEU A 46 2.26 3.87 -9.64
N ARG A 47 2.69 4.36 -10.80
CA ARG A 47 3.93 5.14 -10.93
C ARG A 47 3.84 6.50 -10.23
N ARG A 48 2.69 7.17 -10.29
CA ARG A 48 2.44 8.46 -9.61
C ARG A 48 2.57 8.33 -8.10
N GLU A 49 2.01 7.25 -7.54
CA GLU A 49 2.00 7.01 -6.09
C GLU A 49 3.26 6.27 -5.59
N GLY A 50 4.11 5.79 -6.52
CA GLY A 50 5.27 4.96 -6.21
C GLY A 50 4.90 3.60 -5.64
N LEU A 51 3.79 3.02 -6.10
CA LEU A 51 3.25 1.75 -5.66
C LEU A 51 3.53 0.63 -6.68
N TYR A 52 3.52 -0.60 -6.19
CA TYR A 52 3.59 -1.79 -7.01
C TYR A 52 2.23 -2.49 -7.06
N ASP A 53 1.97 -3.22 -8.15
CA ASP A 53 0.74 -4.02 -8.30
C ASP A 53 0.55 -5.00 -7.13
N SER A 54 1.65 -5.57 -6.64
CA SER A 54 1.66 -6.47 -5.47
C SER A 54 1.12 -5.82 -4.20
N SER A 55 1.31 -4.50 -4.02
CA SER A 55 0.74 -3.75 -2.89
C SER A 55 -0.77 -3.69 -2.97
N ILE A 56 -1.31 -3.39 -4.16
CA ILE A 56 -2.77 -3.33 -4.40
C ILE A 56 -3.39 -4.71 -4.17
N GLN A 57 -2.79 -5.76 -4.71
CA GLN A 57 -3.31 -7.11 -4.56
C GLN A 57 -3.27 -7.60 -3.11
N LEU A 58 -2.26 -7.18 -2.34
CA LEU A 58 -2.20 -7.43 -0.90
C LEU A 58 -3.36 -6.75 -0.16
N TRP A 59 -3.61 -5.47 -0.44
CA TRP A 59 -4.70 -4.71 0.19
C TRP A 59 -6.09 -5.25 -0.19
N ARG A 60 -6.27 -5.71 -1.44
CA ARG A 60 -7.50 -6.40 -1.86
C ARG A 60 -7.75 -7.66 -1.04
N ARG A 61 -6.70 -8.45 -0.79
CA ARG A 61 -6.79 -9.65 0.05
C ARG A 61 -7.09 -9.32 1.50
N GLN A 62 -6.45 -8.30 2.06
CA GLN A 62 -6.70 -7.83 3.42
C GLN A 62 -8.14 -7.34 3.60
N ARG A 63 -8.73 -6.69 2.59
CA ARG A 63 -10.13 -6.27 2.59
C ARG A 63 -11.10 -7.45 2.49
N SER A 64 -10.74 -8.50 1.73
CA SER A 64 -11.56 -9.69 1.57
C SER A 64 -11.44 -10.70 2.72
N ALA A 65 -10.50 -10.48 3.64
CA ALA A 65 -10.35 -11.33 4.81
C ALA A 65 -11.58 -11.11 5.74
N PRO A 66 -12.27 -12.18 6.14
CA PRO A 66 -13.46 -12.11 6.99
C PRO A 66 -13.17 -11.63 8.41
#